data_AF-A0A3D0XNG6-F1
#
_entry.id   AF-A0A3D0XNG6-F1
#
_cell.length_a   1.000
_cell.length_b   1.000
_cell.length_c   1.000
_cell.angle_alpha   90.00
_cell.angle_beta   90.00
_cell.angle_gamma   90.00
#
_symmetry.space_group_name_H-M   'P 1'
#
loop_
_entity.id
_entity.type
_entity.pdbx_description
1 polymer ?
#
loop_
_entity_poly.entity_id
_entity_poly.type
_entity_poly.pdbx_seq_one_letter_code
_entity_poly.pdbx_strand_id
1 'polypeptide(L)'
;SGQVYQYNATDKDYTPLSINGNTSLRLLGFDQSEKVYVGIMNGGKVTSIAYGDLSKNNWAFLTPPSAVDPADLSVTYDGKVYYSNAPALTMSNRSDNTSTPYSGTVLGSYTNGFYALKDNTVTDNHFPS
;
A
#
# COMPACT_ATOMS: atom_id res chain seq x y z
N SER A 1 -24.14 -10.36 11.03
CA SER A 1 -23.08 -11.18 10.43
C SER A 1 -22.87 -10.71 9.00
N GLY A 2 -21.74 -10.06 8.70
CA GLY A 2 -21.41 -9.72 7.32
C GLY A 2 -21.01 -10.99 6.57
N GLN A 3 -21.71 -11.31 5.49
CA GLN A 3 -21.32 -12.39 4.59
C GLN A 3 -20.18 -11.88 3.71
N VAL A 4 -19.01 -12.50 3.80
CA VAL A 4 -17.93 -12.31 2.82
C VAL A 4 -18.28 -13.18 1.62
N TYR A 5 -18.70 -12.57 0.52
CA TYR A 5 -18.92 -13.29 -0.73
C TYR A 5 -17.57 -13.52 -1.40
N GLN A 6 -17.06 -14.75 -1.31
CA GLN A 6 -15.98 -15.20 -2.17
C GLN A 6 -16.57 -15.54 -3.54
N TYR A 7 -16.41 -14.62 -4.50
CA TYR A 7 -16.73 -14.87 -5.89
C TYR A 7 -15.59 -15.67 -6.52
N ASN A 8 -15.78 -16.99 -6.68
CA ASN A 8 -14.91 -17.78 -7.54
C ASN A 8 -15.29 -17.49 -8.98
N ALA A 9 -14.52 -16.64 -9.67
CA ALA A 9 -14.70 -16.44 -11.11
C ALA A 9 -14.34 -17.75 -11.83
N THR A 10 -15.32 -18.37 -12.48
CA THR A 10 -15.14 -19.56 -13.34
C THR A 10 -14.79 -19.21 -14.79
N ASP A 11 -14.67 -17.92 -15.13
CA ASP A 11 -14.36 -17.48 -16.49
C ASP A 11 -12.86 -17.36 -16.74
N LYS A 12 -12.45 -17.93 -17.88
CA LYS A 12 -11.07 -18.18 -18.32
C LYS A 12 -10.38 -17.00 -19.00
N ASP A 13 -10.99 -15.81 -18.97
CA ASP A 13 -10.48 -14.64 -19.68
C ASP A 13 -9.87 -13.62 -18.71
N TYR A 14 -8.75 -13.98 -18.08
CA TYR A 14 -7.91 -13.02 -17.36
C TYR A 14 -6.60 -12.84 -18.12
N THR A 15 -6.13 -11.59 -18.20
CA THR A 15 -4.77 -11.30 -18.68
C THR A 15 -3.85 -11.22 -17.47
N PRO A 16 -2.83 -12.09 -17.36
CA PRO A 16 -1.83 -11.97 -16.30
C PRO A 16 -1.15 -10.60 -16.35
N LEU A 17 -1.16 -9.88 -15.24
CA LEU A 17 -0.41 -8.63 -15.14
C LEU A 17 1.09 -8.95 -15.05
N SER A 18 1.88 -8.27 -15.88
CA SER A 18 3.34 -8.27 -15.81
C SER A 18 3.82 -6.84 -15.89
N ILE A 19 4.77 -6.49 -15.02
CA ILE A 19 5.36 -5.15 -14.98
C ILE A 19 6.86 -5.28 -15.25
N ASN A 20 7.29 -4.87 -16.43
CA ASN A 20 8.68 -5.05 -16.92
C ASN A 20 9.18 -6.50 -16.77
N GLY A 21 8.33 -7.48 -17.08
CA GLY A 21 8.66 -8.91 -16.95
C GLY A 21 8.50 -9.48 -15.54
N ASN A 22 8.24 -8.65 -14.52
CA ASN A 22 7.97 -9.13 -13.17
C ASN A 22 6.53 -9.64 -13.05
N THR A 23 6.40 -10.89 -12.62
CA THR A 23 5.11 -11.56 -12.34
C THR A 23 4.89 -11.82 -10.86
N SER A 24 5.94 -11.70 -10.04
CA SER A 24 5.88 -11.73 -8.58
C SER A 24 5.38 -10.38 -8.08
N LEU A 25 4.06 -10.21 -8.04
CA LEU A 25 3.38 -8.94 -7.80
C LEU A 25 2.41 -9.03 -6.61
N ARG A 26 2.24 -7.91 -5.91
CA ARG A 26 1.26 -7.74 -4.81
C ARG A 26 0.48 -6.45 -5.04
N LEU A 27 -0.85 -6.53 -5.10
CA LEU A 27 -1.69 -5.34 -5.10
C LEU A 27 -1.55 -4.60 -3.77
N LEU A 28 -1.26 -3.30 -3.81
CA LEU A 28 -1.14 -2.43 -2.64
C LEU A 28 -2.36 -1.51 -2.47
N GLY A 29 -3.00 -1.11 -3.57
CA GLY A 29 -4.19 -0.28 -3.53
C GLY A 29 -4.47 0.44 -4.85
N PHE A 30 -5.45 1.35 -4.81
CA PHE A 30 -5.80 2.24 -5.91
C PHE A 30 -6.11 3.63 -5.35
N ASP A 31 -5.89 4.66 -6.16
CA ASP A 31 -6.23 6.04 -5.82
C ASP A 31 -7.56 6.49 -6.46
N GLN A 32 -7.97 7.71 -6.16
CA GLN A 32 -9.18 8.35 -6.70
C GLN A 32 -9.17 8.57 -8.21
N SER A 33 -8.00 8.51 -8.84
CA SER A 33 -7.82 8.60 -10.30
C SER A 33 -7.70 7.22 -10.95
N GLU A 34 -8.12 6.17 -10.24
CA GLU A 34 -8.06 4.78 -10.66
C GLU A 34 -6.63 4.28 -10.98
N LYS A 35 -5.60 4.97 -10.48
CA LYS A 35 -4.23 4.46 -10.60
C LYS A 35 -4.06 3.29 -9.66
N VAL A 36 -3.55 2.20 -10.19
CA VAL A 36 -3.28 0.97 -9.44
C VAL A 36 -1.84 1.01 -8.94
N TYR A 37 -1.63 0.62 -7.68
CA TYR A 37 -0.33 0.53 -7.04
C TYR A 37 0.01 -0.94 -6.78
N VAL A 38 1.12 -1.39 -7.32
CA VAL A 38 1.55 -2.79 -7.30
C VAL A 38 2.97 -2.88 -6.76
N GLY A 39 3.17 -3.65 -5.70
CA GLY A 39 4.48 -4.00 -5.19
C GLY A 39 5.11 -5.11 -6.01
N ILE A 40 6.34 -4.89 -6.48
CA ILE A 40 7.21 -5.92 -7.05
C ILE A 40 7.88 -6.66 -5.90
N MET A 41 7.68 -7.97 -5.85
CA MET A 41 8.01 -8.82 -4.71
C MET A 41 9.30 -9.60 -4.94
N ASN A 42 10.22 -9.54 -3.98
CA ASN A 42 11.40 -10.39 -3.90
C ASN A 42 11.60 -10.89 -2.46
N GLY A 43 11.72 -12.21 -2.28
CA GLY A 43 11.89 -12.80 -0.95
C GLY A 43 10.75 -12.50 0.03
N GLY A 44 9.52 -12.34 -0.46
CA GLY A 44 8.35 -11.99 0.36
C GLY A 44 8.25 -10.51 0.76
N LYS A 45 9.18 -9.66 0.31
CA LYS A 45 9.18 -8.22 0.56
C LYS A 45 8.94 -7.43 -0.73
N VAL A 46 8.39 -6.23 -0.61
CA VAL A 46 8.30 -5.24 -1.69
C VAL A 46 9.65 -4.55 -1.86
N THR A 47 10.22 -4.61 -3.05
CA THR A 47 11.49 -3.93 -3.39
C THR A 47 11.29 -2.72 -4.30
N SER A 48 10.17 -2.64 -5.00
CA SER A 48 9.76 -1.50 -5.83
C SER A 48 8.24 -1.45 -5.91
N ILE A 49 7.68 -0.26 -6.08
CA ILE A 49 6.25 -0.03 -6.24
C ILE A 49 6.05 0.57 -7.62
N ALA A 50 5.34 -0.16 -8.48
CA ALA A 50 4.87 0.33 -9.76
C ALA A 50 3.48 0.95 -9.58
N TYR A 51 3.23 2.09 -10.21
CA TYR A 51 1.91 2.72 -10.20
C TYR A 51 1.55 3.30 -11.56
N GLY A 52 0.29 3.17 -11.95
CA GLY A 52 -0.15 3.54 -13.30
C GLY A 52 -1.58 3.11 -13.61
N ASP A 53 -1.94 3.34 -14.86
CA ASP A 53 -3.25 2.99 -15.43
C ASP A 53 -3.13 1.63 -16.12
N LEU A 54 -3.92 0.64 -15.68
CA LEU A 54 -3.89 -0.72 -16.23
C LEU A 54 -4.13 -0.74 -17.74
N SER A 55 -4.92 0.21 -18.27
CA SER A 55 -5.24 0.27 -19.69
C SER A 55 -4.08 0.73 -20.57
N LYS A 56 -3.10 1.46 -20.00
CA LYS A 56 -2.03 2.13 -20.76
C LYS A 56 -0.71 1.39 -20.76
N ASN A 57 -0.58 0.33 -19.94
CA ASN A 57 0.66 -0.42 -19.73
C ASN A 57 1.90 0.47 -19.58
N ASN A 58 1.74 1.61 -18.88
CA ASN A 58 2.80 2.56 -18.61
C ASN A 58 2.87 2.76 -17.10
N TRP A 59 4.00 2.38 -16.53
CA TRP A 59 4.21 2.32 -15.08
C TRP A 59 5.29 3.30 -14.67
N ALA A 60 4.97 4.15 -13.70
CA ALA A 60 5.97 4.88 -12.95
C ALA A 60 6.40 4.03 -11.73
N PHE A 61 7.58 4.30 -11.19
CA PHE A 61 8.17 3.49 -10.13
C PHE A 61 8.57 4.34 -8.92
N LEU A 62 8.31 3.80 -7.73
CA LEU A 62 8.78 4.30 -6.44
C LEU A 62 9.59 3.18 -5.78
N THR A 63 10.86 3.45 -5.48
CA THR A 63 11.71 2.50 -4.75
C THR A 63 11.69 2.85 -3.26
N PRO A 64 11.21 1.96 -2.37
CA PRO A 64 11.32 2.16 -0.93
C PRO A 64 12.80 2.24 -0.49
N PRO A 65 13.13 2.86 0.66
CA PRO A 65 14.52 2.94 1.14
C PRO A 65 15.20 1.58 1.38
N SER A 66 14.41 0.57 1.71
CA SER A 66 14.82 -0.82 1.91
C SER A 66 13.66 -1.75 1.53
N ALA A 67 13.87 -3.06 1.47
CA ALA A 67 12.78 -4.00 1.22
C ALA A 67 11.77 -3.98 2.38
N VAL A 68 10.47 -3.81 2.08
CA VAL A 68 9.40 -3.59 3.07
C VAL A 68 8.40 -4.74 3.06
N ASP A 69 7.83 -5.09 4.21
CA ASP A 69 6.67 -5.99 4.24
C ASP A 69 5.47 -5.34 3.55
N PRO A 70 4.72 -6.06 2.70
CA PRO A 70 3.54 -5.49 2.06
C PRO A 70 2.49 -4.98 3.06
N ALA A 71 2.41 -5.59 4.24
CA ALA A 71 1.47 -5.21 5.30
C ALA A 71 1.83 -3.87 5.96
N ASP A 72 3.08 -3.43 5.84
CA ASP A 72 3.55 -2.15 6.36
C ASP A 72 3.33 -1.01 5.37
N LEU A 73 2.89 -1.31 4.14
CA LEU A 73 2.61 -0.31 3.12
C LEU A 73 1.13 0.05 3.11
N SER A 74 0.84 1.32 2.88
CA SER A 74 -0.52 1.79 2.63
C SER A 74 -0.55 2.82 1.52
N VAL A 75 -1.61 2.78 0.72
CA VAL A 75 -1.90 3.72 -0.35
C VAL A 75 -3.17 4.47 0.04
N THR A 76 -3.06 5.78 0.12
CA THR A 76 -4.19 6.67 0.45
C THR A 76 -4.99 7.03 -0.80
N TYR A 77 -6.21 7.52 -0.60
CA TYR A 77 -7.13 7.84 -1.70
C TYR A 77 -6.59 8.93 -2.65
N ASP A 78 -5.72 9.83 -2.17
CA ASP A 78 -5.01 10.84 -2.97
C ASP A 78 -3.69 10.33 -3.58
N GLY A 79 -3.42 9.02 -3.48
CA GLY A 79 -2.30 8.37 -4.15
C GLY A 79 -0.95 8.51 -3.44
N LYS A 80 -0.91 8.97 -2.18
CA LYS A 80 0.31 8.96 -1.38
C LYS A 80 0.57 7.58 -0.81
N VAL A 81 1.85 7.17 -0.87
CA VAL A 81 2.32 5.90 -0.35
C VAL A 81 3.01 6.14 0.99
N TYR A 82 2.52 5.45 2.01
CA TYR A 82 3.07 5.48 3.36
C TYR A 82 3.62 4.11 3.75
N TYR A 83 4.60 4.14 4.64
CA TYR A 83 5.19 2.95 5.23
C TYR A 83 5.27 3.08 6.74
N SER A 84 4.76 2.05 7.40
CA SER A 84 4.85 1.83 8.83
C SER A 84 6.20 1.20 9.16
N ASN A 85 6.99 1.86 10.01
CA ASN A 85 8.18 1.29 10.63
C ASN A 85 7.84 0.95 12.08
N ALA A 86 7.38 -0.28 12.31
CA ALA A 86 6.99 -0.72 13.65
C ALA A 86 8.15 -0.66 14.68
N PRO A 87 9.41 -1.03 14.35
CA PRO A 87 10.54 -0.83 15.26
C PRO A 87 10.77 0.62 15.69
N ALA A 88 10.63 1.58 14.77
CA ALA A 88 10.80 3.00 15.05
C ALA A 88 9.51 3.70 15.53
N LEU A 89 8.37 3.01 15.47
CA LEU A 89 7.03 3.54 15.74
C LEU A 89 6.72 4.80 14.91
N THR A 90 7.05 4.77 13.62
CA THR A 90 6.83 5.89 12.72
C THR A 90 6.12 5.49 11.43
N MET A 91 5.22 6.36 10.98
CA MET A 91 4.59 6.28 9.66
C MET A 91 5.23 7.33 8.78
N SER A 92 5.90 6.92 7.70
CA SER A 92 6.63 7.85 6.82
C SER A 92 5.98 7.93 5.44
N ASN A 93 6.03 9.10 4.79
CA ASN A 93 5.56 9.31 3.41
C ASN A 93 6.73 9.21 2.44
N ARG A 94 6.58 8.52 1.30
CA ARG A 94 7.66 8.45 0.27
C ARG A 94 7.88 9.72 -0.50
N SER A 95 6.84 10.48 -0.73
CA SER A 95 6.88 11.63 -1.61
C SER A 95 7.74 12.76 -1.03
N ASP A 96 7.68 12.95 0.28
CA ASP A 96 8.30 14.09 0.98
C ASP A 96 9.23 13.69 2.15
N ASN A 97 9.37 12.39 2.44
CA ASN A 97 10.12 11.85 3.58
C ASN A 97 9.67 12.38 4.96
N THR A 98 8.45 12.94 5.07
CA THR A 98 7.87 13.28 6.36
C THR A 98 7.60 12.01 7.17
N SER A 99 7.67 12.13 8.49
CA SER A 99 7.49 10.99 9.40
C SER A 99 6.62 11.41 10.59
N THR A 100 5.60 10.63 10.88
CA THR A 100 4.65 10.85 11.97
C THR A 100 4.84 9.75 13.02
N PRO A 101 5.22 10.08 14.26
CA PRO A 101 5.34 9.09 15.31
C PRO A 101 3.95 8.56 15.71
N TYR A 102 3.88 7.30 16.11
CA TYR A 102 2.65 6.68 16.60
C TYR A 102 2.93 5.72 17.76
N SER A 103 1.87 5.08 18.27
CA SER A 103 1.99 3.94 19.17
C SER A 103 0.92 2.91 18.82
N GLY A 104 1.23 1.63 18.96
CA GLY A 104 0.31 0.54 18.66
C GLY A 104 0.52 -0.09 17.28
N THR A 105 -0.51 -0.76 16.76
CA THR A 105 -0.49 -1.41 15.44
C THR A 105 -1.30 -0.60 14.43
N VAL A 106 -0.71 -0.24 13.30
CA VAL A 106 -1.43 0.46 12.22
C VAL A 106 -2.52 -0.44 11.65
N LEU A 107 -3.74 0.09 11.55
CA LEU A 107 -4.91 -0.60 11.00
C LEU A 107 -5.21 -0.19 9.56
N GLY A 108 -4.88 1.04 9.20
CA GLY A 108 -5.12 1.59 7.87
C GLY A 108 -4.90 3.11 7.83
N SER A 109 -4.74 3.66 6.64
CA SER A 109 -4.53 5.09 6.41
C SER A 109 -5.67 5.70 5.60
N TYR A 110 -5.79 7.02 5.71
CA TYR A 110 -6.67 7.88 4.94
C TYR A 110 -5.87 9.13 4.51
N THR A 111 -6.42 9.97 3.64
CA THR A 111 -5.68 11.08 3.02
C THR A 111 -4.93 12.01 3.99
N ASN A 112 -5.46 12.22 5.20
CA ASN A 112 -4.88 13.14 6.18
C ASN A 112 -4.34 12.44 7.44
N GLY A 113 -4.31 11.10 7.49
CA GLY A 113 -3.87 10.40 8.69
C GLY A 113 -3.99 8.88 8.63
N PHE A 114 -4.00 8.25 9.79
CA PHE A 114 -4.11 6.81 9.94
C PHE A 114 -4.64 6.41 11.32
N TYR A 115 -5.25 5.23 11.35
CA TYR A 115 -5.74 4.63 12.58
C TYR A 115 -4.73 3.63 13.13
N ALA A 116 -4.52 3.64 14.44
CA ALA A 116 -3.69 2.66 15.13
C ALA A 116 -4.44 2.04 16.33
N LEU A 117 -4.17 0.77 16.62
CA LEU A 117 -4.71 0.07 17.78
C LEU A 117 -3.67 0.05 18.90
N LYS A 118 -3.98 0.67 20.04
CA LYS A 118 -3.15 0.67 21.25
C LYS A 118 -4.02 0.34 22.45
N ASP A 119 -3.66 -0.68 23.23
CA ASP A 119 -4.35 -1.04 24.47
C ASP A 119 -5.89 -1.16 24.29
N ASN A 120 -6.31 -1.87 23.23
CA ASN A 120 -7.71 -2.02 22.79
C ASN A 120 -8.44 -0.71 22.44
N THR A 121 -7.71 0.39 22.27
CA THR A 121 -8.23 1.70 21.86
C THR A 121 -7.74 2.01 20.46
N VAL A 122 -8.66 2.43 19.58
CA VAL A 122 -8.30 2.96 18.26
C VAL A 122 -7.96 4.44 18.41
N THR A 123 -6.75 4.83 17.98
CA THR A 123 -6.31 6.22 17.94
C THR A 123 -6.33 6.73 16.50
N ASP A 124 -6.73 7.99 16.35
CA ASP A 124 -6.68 8.72 15.09
C ASP A 124 -5.45 9.64 15.07
N ASN A 125 -4.54 9.41 14.13
CA ASN A 125 -3.25 10.07 14.04
C ASN A 125 -3.20 10.86 12.73
N HIS A 126 -2.92 12.16 12.81
CA HIS A 126 -2.93 13.04 11.65
C HIS A 126 -1.52 13.20 11.08
N PHE A 127 -1.40 13.21 9.76
CA PHE A 127 -0.16 13.59 9.10
C PHE A 127 0.11 15.08 9.29
N PRO A 128 1.38 15.51 9.40
CA PRO A 128 1.73 16.92 9.45
C PRO A 128 1.25 17.62 8.17
N SER A 129 0.68 18.81 8.36
CA SER A 129 0.27 19.74 7.30
C SER A 129 1.45 20.44 6.64
#